data_AF-A0A060C2Z0-F1
#
_entry.id   AF-A0A060C2Z0-F1
#
_cell.length_a   1.000
_cell.length_b   1.000
_cell.length_c   1.000
_cell.angle_alpha   90.00
_cell.angle_beta   90.00
_cell.angle_gamma   90.00
#
_symmetry.space_group_name_H-M   'P 1'
#
loop_
_entity.id
_entity.type
_entity.pdbx_description
1 polymer ?
#
loop_
_entity_poly.entity_id
_entity_poly.type
_entity_poly.pdbx_seq_one_letter_code
_entity_poly.pdbx_strand_id
1 'polypeptide(L)'
;MGSDEYKALVSSATGGDYAAPLWAAIMEAVHDYKGITEDQPIVTKSANEVGLVKVTVCGVSGMLPTKACANDANGYELITDYYLSGTEPTKTCNMHRAVRLCTKSMKAPTSACSSVKTFGTIYIPEGHPLRNDSSTVVREYFTGATTNKDKTAVGTCSTCKSGGSGTTDH
;
A
#
# COMPACT_ATOMS: atom_id res chain seq x y z
N MET A 1 23.03 -22.42 2.12
CA MET A 1 23.21 -23.83 1.73
C MET A 1 23.64 -23.84 0.28
N GLY A 2 24.68 -24.58 -0.06
CA GLY A 2 25.28 -24.55 -1.40
C GLY A 2 26.00 -25.86 -1.69
N SER A 3 26.36 -26.08 -2.94
CA SER A 3 27.20 -27.18 -3.36
C SER A 3 28.57 -26.63 -3.75
N ASP A 4 29.63 -27.26 -3.24
CA ASP A 4 31.01 -26.92 -3.61
C ASP A 4 31.30 -27.18 -5.10
N GLU A 5 30.51 -28.03 -5.74
CA GLU A 5 30.59 -28.35 -7.18
C GLU A 5 29.78 -27.38 -8.07
N TYR A 6 29.30 -26.25 -7.52
CA TYR A 6 28.44 -25.28 -8.22
C TYR A 6 27.15 -25.87 -8.80
N LYS A 7 26.70 -27.01 -8.24
CA LYS A 7 25.42 -27.61 -8.64
C LYS A 7 24.26 -26.78 -8.11
N ALA A 8 23.25 -26.62 -8.96
CA ALA A 8 22.00 -25.98 -8.57
C ALA A 8 21.38 -26.77 -7.39
N LEU A 9 20.82 -26.02 -6.44
CA LEU A 9 20.00 -26.61 -5.40
C LEU A 9 18.70 -27.15 -6.01
N VAL A 10 17.98 -27.98 -5.25
CA VAL A 10 16.65 -28.46 -5.67
C VAL A 10 15.71 -27.29 -5.96
N SER A 11 14.76 -27.47 -6.86
CA SER A 11 13.95 -26.39 -7.46
C SER A 11 13.10 -25.56 -6.49
N SER A 12 12.97 -26.00 -5.24
CA SER A 12 12.26 -25.29 -4.15
C SER A 12 13.19 -24.81 -3.04
N ALA A 13 14.51 -24.93 -3.20
CA ALA A 13 15.47 -24.54 -2.17
C ALA A 13 15.65 -23.03 -2.11
N THR A 14 14.75 -22.36 -1.38
CA THR A 14 14.91 -20.95 -1.03
C THR A 14 15.72 -20.80 0.26
N GLY A 15 16.30 -19.62 0.46
CA GLY A 15 16.95 -19.28 1.73
C GLY A 15 15.99 -19.37 2.92
N GLY A 16 14.71 -19.02 2.72
CA GLY A 16 13.68 -19.07 3.75
C GLY A 16 13.32 -20.50 4.17
N ASP A 17 13.21 -21.42 3.22
CA ASP A 17 12.69 -22.77 3.52
C ASP A 17 13.78 -23.75 3.98
N TYR A 18 15.04 -23.53 3.59
CA TYR A 18 16.14 -24.47 3.87
C TYR A 18 17.23 -23.90 4.76
N ALA A 19 17.61 -22.62 4.57
CA ALA A 19 18.70 -22.04 5.36
C ALA A 19 18.21 -21.45 6.69
N ALA A 20 17.04 -20.79 6.69
CA ALA A 20 16.50 -20.17 7.89
C ALA A 20 16.19 -21.16 9.03
N PRO A 21 15.61 -22.36 8.77
CA PRO A 21 15.39 -23.34 9.84
C PRO A 21 16.69 -23.86 10.44
N LEU A 22 17.74 -24.06 9.61
CA LEU A 22 19.04 -24.48 10.12
C LEU A 22 19.68 -23.39 10.98
N TRP A 23 19.61 -22.13 10.53
CA TRP A 23 20.08 -20.99 11.32
C TRP A 23 19.33 -20.88 12.65
N ALA A 24 18.01 -21.04 12.64
CA ALA A 24 17.19 -21.04 13.85
C ALA A 24 17.64 -22.14 14.83
N ALA A 25 17.81 -23.39 14.36
CA ALA A 25 18.27 -24.51 15.20
C ALA A 25 19.69 -24.28 15.77
N ILE A 26 20.61 -23.71 14.98
CA ILE A 26 21.95 -23.35 15.46
C ILE A 26 21.86 -22.26 16.54
N MET A 27 21.07 -21.21 16.31
CA MET A 27 20.94 -20.09 17.23
C MET A 27 20.24 -20.51 18.53
N GLU A 28 19.27 -21.43 18.47
CA GLU A 28 18.63 -22.04 19.64
C GLU A 28 19.68 -22.74 20.52
N ALA A 29 20.52 -23.61 19.93
CA ALA A 29 21.59 -24.28 20.66
C ALA A 29 22.63 -23.29 21.24
N VAL A 30 22.94 -22.20 20.52
CA VAL A 30 23.82 -21.15 21.01
C VAL A 30 23.19 -20.40 22.18
N HIS A 31 21.91 -20.05 22.10
CA HIS A 31 21.18 -19.38 23.17
C HIS A 31 21.15 -20.23 24.44
N ASP A 32 20.84 -21.53 24.31
CA ASP A 32 20.87 -22.48 25.44
C ASP A 32 22.26 -22.57 26.07
N TYR A 33 23.30 -22.77 25.26
CA TYR A 33 24.68 -22.88 25.74
C TYR A 33 25.17 -21.60 26.44
N LYS A 34 24.72 -20.43 25.96
CA LYS A 34 25.07 -19.13 26.53
C LYS A 34 24.14 -18.69 27.66
N GLY A 35 23.07 -19.43 27.94
CA GLY A 35 22.05 -19.04 28.93
C GLY A 35 21.29 -17.78 28.55
N ILE A 36 21.09 -17.51 27.26
CA ILE A 36 20.33 -16.36 26.76
C ILE A 36 18.85 -16.73 26.78
N THR A 37 18.15 -16.30 27.83
CA THR A 37 16.72 -16.62 28.05
C THR A 37 15.79 -15.44 27.80
N GLU A 38 16.34 -14.26 27.51
CA GLU A 38 15.61 -13.02 27.31
C GLU A 38 16.11 -12.29 26.07
N ASP A 39 15.19 -11.59 25.40
CA ASP A 39 15.48 -10.79 24.22
C ASP A 39 16.54 -9.72 24.55
N GLN A 40 17.63 -9.74 23.80
CA GLN A 40 18.68 -8.75 23.90
C GLN A 40 18.36 -7.54 23.02
N PRO A 41 18.77 -6.32 23.42
CA PRO A 41 18.61 -5.15 22.57
C PRO A 41 19.42 -5.32 21.28
N ILE A 42 18.72 -5.47 20.15
CA ILE A 42 19.32 -5.56 18.80
C ILE A 42 19.94 -4.21 18.40
N VAL A 43 19.36 -3.12 18.89
CA VAL A 43 19.70 -1.75 18.51
C VAL A 43 20.34 -1.04 19.70
N THR A 44 21.62 -0.68 19.56
CA THR A 44 22.42 -0.02 20.61
C THR A 44 22.47 1.51 20.48
N LYS A 45 21.88 2.05 19.40
CA LYS A 45 21.82 3.48 19.10
C LYS A 45 20.42 3.86 18.66
N SER A 46 19.91 5.01 19.09
CA SER A 46 18.67 5.56 18.58
C SER A 46 18.77 5.86 17.07
N ALA A 47 17.62 5.93 16.40
CA ALA A 47 17.56 6.28 14.98
C ALA A 47 18.29 7.60 14.67
N ASN A 48 18.12 8.61 15.52
CA ASN A 48 18.78 9.90 15.35
C ASN A 48 20.32 9.80 15.46
N GLU A 49 20.84 8.95 16.36
CA GLU A 49 22.29 8.73 16.52
C GLU A 49 22.94 8.06 15.31
N VAL A 50 22.16 7.41 14.46
CA VAL A 50 22.61 6.83 13.19
C VAL A 50 22.15 7.67 11.99
N GLY A 51 21.71 8.91 12.21
CA GLY A 51 21.33 9.85 11.16
C GLY A 51 19.98 9.58 10.51
N LEU A 52 19.11 8.79 11.15
CA LEU A 52 17.77 8.47 10.65
C LEU A 52 16.70 9.39 11.25
N VAL A 53 15.76 9.79 10.41
CA VAL A 53 14.57 10.59 10.77
C VAL A 53 13.31 9.81 10.42
N LYS A 54 12.23 10.00 11.17
CA LYS A 54 10.91 9.43 10.84
C LYS A 54 10.13 10.41 9.97
N VAL A 55 9.61 9.92 8.85
CA VAL A 55 8.76 10.72 7.95
C VAL A 55 7.51 9.93 7.59
N THR A 56 6.36 10.58 7.65
CA THR A 56 5.09 10.01 7.18
C THR A 56 4.91 10.26 5.69
N VAL A 57 4.66 9.18 4.95
CA VAL A 57 4.53 9.15 3.50
C VAL A 57 3.22 8.51 3.07
N CYS A 58 2.85 8.73 1.82
CA CYS A 58 1.75 8.03 1.17
C CYS A 58 2.12 6.55 0.97
N GLY A 59 1.30 5.61 1.49
CA GLY A 59 1.53 4.17 1.34
C GLY A 59 1.45 3.62 -0.09
N VAL A 60 1.11 4.45 -1.08
CA VAL A 60 1.10 4.08 -2.51
C VAL A 60 2.29 4.64 -3.26
N SER A 61 2.59 5.94 -3.10
CA SER A 61 3.64 6.61 -3.89
C SER A 61 4.98 6.74 -3.16
N GLY A 62 5.02 6.53 -1.85
CA GLY A 62 6.20 6.84 -1.02
C GLY A 62 6.52 8.33 -0.92
N MET A 63 5.68 9.21 -1.48
CA MET A 63 5.85 10.67 -1.45
C MET A 63 5.14 11.31 -0.25
N LEU A 64 5.37 12.60 0.02
CA LEU A 64 4.68 13.32 1.09
C LEU A 64 3.16 13.27 0.90
N PRO A 65 2.37 12.94 1.93
CA PRO A 65 0.96 12.66 1.77
C PRO A 65 0.14 13.94 1.56
N THR A 66 -1.00 13.78 0.89
CA THR A 66 -2.01 14.84 0.75
C THR A 66 -3.29 14.46 1.50
N LYS A 67 -4.26 15.38 1.57
CA LYS A 67 -5.60 15.08 2.10
C LYS A 67 -6.30 13.94 1.35
N ALA A 68 -5.97 13.74 0.06
CA ALA A 68 -6.51 12.62 -0.70
C ALA A 68 -5.93 11.29 -0.23
N CYS A 69 -4.63 11.24 0.11
CA CYS A 69 -4.02 10.04 0.71
C CYS A 69 -4.66 9.68 2.05
N ALA A 70 -4.89 10.67 2.92
CA ALA A 70 -5.50 10.46 4.23
C ALA A 70 -6.98 10.03 4.19
N ASN A 71 -7.64 10.19 3.04
CA ASN A 71 -9.04 9.86 2.84
C ASN A 71 -9.22 8.91 1.65
N ASP A 72 -8.32 7.94 1.54
CA ASP A 72 -8.29 6.98 0.44
C ASP A 72 -9.56 6.10 0.39
N ALA A 73 -10.10 5.88 -0.80
CA ALA A 73 -11.33 5.12 -1.01
C ALA A 73 -11.16 3.61 -0.81
N ASN A 74 -9.93 3.10 -0.87
CA ASN A 74 -9.60 1.68 -0.79
C ASN A 74 -8.86 1.29 0.50
N GLY A 75 -8.59 2.26 1.38
CA GLY A 75 -7.92 2.03 2.66
C GLY A 75 -6.39 2.00 2.61
N TYR A 76 -5.75 2.53 1.56
CA TYR A 76 -4.28 2.68 1.60
C TYR A 76 -3.87 3.71 2.65
N GLU A 77 -3.18 3.25 3.69
CA GLU A 77 -2.82 4.07 4.84
C GLU A 77 -1.62 5.00 4.56
N LEU A 78 -1.43 5.96 5.47
CA LEU A 78 -0.19 6.71 5.56
C LEU A 78 0.83 5.86 6.34
N ILE A 79 2.04 5.74 5.81
CA ILE A 79 3.10 4.94 6.41
C ILE A 79 4.13 5.87 7.03
N THR A 80 4.56 5.59 8.26
CA THR A 80 5.68 6.32 8.88
C THR A 80 6.89 5.41 8.91
N ASP A 81 7.95 5.82 8.22
CA ASP A 81 9.17 5.03 8.09
C ASP A 81 10.43 5.87 8.36
N TYR A 82 11.57 5.20 8.48
CA TYR A 82 12.87 5.82 8.69
C TYR A 82 13.55 6.15 7.36
N TYR A 83 14.09 7.35 7.29
CA TYR A 83 14.88 7.85 6.16
C TYR A 83 16.23 8.33 6.68
N LEU A 84 17.29 8.19 5.88
CA LEU A 84 18.52 8.93 6.14
C LEU A 84 18.22 10.42 6.02
N SER A 85 18.65 11.20 7.01
CA SER A 85 18.45 12.64 7.03
C SER A 85 18.95 13.29 5.73
N GLY A 86 18.08 14.05 5.07
CA GLY A 86 18.32 14.69 3.78
C GLY A 86 17.96 13.85 2.55
N THR A 87 17.50 12.61 2.74
CA THR A 87 17.03 11.73 1.66
C THR A 87 15.52 11.49 1.67
N GLU A 88 14.83 11.98 2.71
CA GLU A 88 13.39 11.89 2.81
C GLU A 88 12.68 12.54 1.60
N PRO A 89 11.50 12.03 1.22
CA PRO A 89 10.77 12.58 0.08
C PRO A 89 10.39 14.04 0.32
N THR A 90 10.64 14.88 -0.67
CA THR A 90 10.32 16.32 -0.65
C THR A 90 9.12 16.67 -1.52
N LYS A 91 8.74 15.79 -2.44
CA LYS A 91 7.60 15.98 -3.35
C LYS A 91 6.32 15.44 -2.74
N THR A 92 5.21 16.12 -2.99
CA THR A 92 3.87 15.67 -2.60
C THR A 92 3.37 14.58 -3.53
N CYS A 93 2.61 13.63 -2.98
CA CYS A 93 1.99 12.54 -3.71
C CYS A 93 1.21 13.05 -4.93
N ASN A 94 1.56 12.48 -6.09
CA ASN A 94 0.92 12.73 -7.38
C ASN A 94 0.05 11.56 -7.86
N MET A 95 -0.10 10.51 -7.03
CA MET A 95 -0.90 9.33 -7.34
C MET A 95 -2.30 9.38 -6.73
N HIS A 96 -2.49 10.02 -5.58
CA HIS A 96 -3.83 10.22 -5.01
C HIS A 96 -4.46 11.50 -5.53
N ARG A 97 -5.68 11.38 -6.07
CA ARG A 97 -6.51 12.53 -6.41
C ARG A 97 -7.85 12.50 -5.68
N ALA A 98 -8.33 13.69 -5.32
CA ALA A 98 -9.64 13.88 -4.72
C ALA A 98 -10.74 13.74 -5.77
N VAL A 99 -11.68 12.81 -5.55
CA VAL A 99 -12.84 12.58 -6.42
C VAL A 99 -14.11 12.44 -5.59
N ARG A 100 -15.25 12.77 -6.18
CA ARG A 100 -16.56 12.60 -5.53
C ARG A 100 -17.07 11.18 -5.76
N LEU A 101 -17.34 10.44 -4.70
CA LEU A 101 -17.92 9.09 -4.75
C LEU A 101 -19.21 9.03 -3.95
N CYS A 102 -20.13 8.16 -4.38
CA CYS A 102 -21.30 7.80 -3.60
C CYS A 102 -20.86 7.06 -2.33
N THR A 103 -21.28 7.51 -1.15
CA THR A 103 -20.91 6.88 0.13
C THR A 103 -21.54 5.50 0.34
N LYS A 104 -22.50 5.10 -0.50
CA LYS A 104 -23.17 3.79 -0.41
C LYS A 104 -22.52 2.74 -1.30
N SER A 105 -22.09 3.13 -2.51
CA SER A 105 -21.56 2.19 -3.51
C SER A 105 -20.07 2.36 -3.79
N MET A 106 -19.45 3.43 -3.29
CA MET A 106 -18.07 3.84 -3.62
C MET A 106 -17.82 4.03 -5.12
N LYS A 107 -18.89 4.24 -5.91
CA LYS A 107 -18.84 4.49 -7.35
C LYS A 107 -19.08 5.98 -7.68
N ALA A 108 -18.78 6.37 -8.92
CA ALA A 108 -19.02 7.74 -9.39
C ALA A 108 -20.52 8.08 -9.30
N PRO A 109 -20.90 9.20 -8.66
CA PRO A 109 -22.30 9.55 -8.46
C PRO A 109 -22.97 10.00 -9.76
N THR A 110 -24.27 9.70 -9.90
CA THR A 110 -25.14 10.33 -10.89
C THR A 110 -25.72 11.64 -10.33
N SER A 111 -26.39 12.44 -11.16
CA SER A 111 -27.08 13.66 -10.73
C SER A 111 -28.14 13.41 -9.64
N ALA A 112 -28.73 12.22 -9.60
CA ALA A 112 -29.72 11.82 -8.59
C ALA A 112 -29.08 11.36 -7.25
N CYS A 113 -27.75 11.25 -7.18
CA CYS A 113 -27.06 10.78 -5.99
C CYS A 113 -26.81 11.92 -5.00
N SER A 114 -27.58 11.95 -3.90
CA SER A 114 -27.41 12.93 -2.81
C SER A 114 -26.36 12.51 -1.78
N SER A 115 -26.07 11.21 -1.65
CA SER A 115 -25.11 10.67 -0.68
C SER A 115 -23.69 10.66 -1.24
N VAL A 116 -23.06 11.83 -1.33
CA VAL A 116 -21.73 12.00 -1.97
C VAL A 116 -20.72 12.61 -1.01
N LYS A 117 -19.52 12.05 -0.98
CA LYS A 117 -18.35 12.64 -0.30
C LYS A 117 -17.13 12.63 -1.22
N THR A 118 -16.14 13.44 -0.87
CA THR A 118 -14.83 13.42 -1.52
C THR A 118 -14.00 12.29 -0.92
N PHE A 119 -13.30 11.53 -1.75
CA PHE A 119 -12.33 10.49 -1.39
C PHE A 119 -11.09 10.58 -2.26
N GLY A 120 -9.97 10.04 -1.78
CA GLY A 120 -8.77 9.79 -2.58
C GLY A 120 -8.94 8.56 -3.45
N THR A 121 -8.55 8.65 -4.71
CA THR A 121 -8.44 7.48 -5.59
C THR A 121 -7.13 7.52 -6.36
N ILE A 122 -6.70 6.36 -6.83
CA ILE A 122 -5.42 6.22 -7.52
C ILE A 122 -5.53 6.70 -8.97
N TYR A 123 -4.68 7.67 -9.30
CA TYR A 123 -4.29 8.09 -10.62
C TYR A 123 -2.86 7.64 -10.84
N ILE A 124 -2.58 7.03 -11.98
CA ILE A 124 -1.20 6.72 -12.36
C ILE A 124 -0.69 7.89 -13.20
N PRO A 125 0.28 8.71 -12.78
CA PRO A 125 0.73 9.90 -13.52
C PRO A 125 1.49 9.55 -14.80
N GLU A 126 1.54 10.50 -15.75
CA GLU A 126 2.29 10.33 -17.00
C GLU A 126 3.77 10.02 -16.73
N GLY A 127 4.38 9.14 -17.54
CA GLY A 127 5.74 8.65 -17.34
C GLY A 127 5.91 7.60 -16.22
N HIS A 128 4.87 7.31 -15.44
CA HIS A 128 4.95 6.27 -14.41
C HIS A 128 5.03 4.87 -15.04
N PRO A 129 5.96 3.98 -14.62
CA PRO A 129 6.15 2.65 -15.22
C PRO A 129 4.90 1.80 -15.29
N LEU A 130 4.03 1.87 -14.27
CA LEU A 130 2.73 1.16 -14.23
C LEU A 130 1.78 1.52 -15.38
N ARG A 131 2.04 2.59 -16.16
CA ARG A 131 1.25 2.88 -17.37
C ARG A 131 1.55 1.93 -18.52
N ASN A 132 2.72 1.29 -18.50
CA ASN A 132 3.18 0.36 -19.54
C ASN A 132 2.68 -1.07 -19.30
N ASP A 133 2.03 -1.32 -18.17
CA ASP A 133 1.50 -2.63 -17.79
C ASP A 133 0.00 -2.75 -18.10
N SER A 134 -0.51 -3.97 -18.03
CA SER A 134 -1.94 -4.22 -18.18
C SER A 134 -2.73 -3.54 -17.06
N SER A 135 -3.73 -2.74 -17.44
CA SER A 135 -4.62 -2.09 -16.48
C SER A 135 -5.38 -3.07 -15.57
N THR A 136 -5.53 -4.34 -15.97
CA THR A 136 -6.14 -5.36 -15.12
C THR A 136 -5.21 -5.75 -13.97
N VAL A 137 -3.94 -5.98 -14.27
CA VAL A 137 -2.89 -6.32 -13.29
C VAL A 137 -2.66 -5.16 -12.35
N VAL A 138 -2.54 -3.93 -12.86
CA VAL A 138 -2.38 -2.73 -12.02
C VAL A 138 -3.55 -2.60 -11.03
N ARG A 139 -4.77 -2.94 -11.44
CA ARG A 139 -5.97 -2.83 -10.60
C ARG A 139 -6.12 -3.96 -9.59
N GLU A 140 -5.37 -5.05 -9.72
CA GLU A 140 -5.27 -6.10 -8.69
C GLU A 140 -4.58 -5.56 -7.44
N TYR A 141 -3.54 -4.74 -7.63
CA TYR A 141 -2.79 -4.11 -6.54
C TYR A 141 -3.31 -2.72 -6.16
N PHE A 142 -3.86 -1.97 -7.12
CA PHE A 142 -4.37 -0.61 -6.96
C PHE A 142 -5.82 -0.49 -7.43
N THR A 143 -6.75 -0.91 -6.58
CA THR A 143 -8.18 -0.95 -6.91
C THR A 143 -8.69 0.41 -7.42
N GLY A 144 -9.34 0.40 -8.59
CA GLY A 144 -9.88 1.61 -9.20
C GLY A 144 -8.84 2.57 -9.78
N ALA A 145 -7.57 2.16 -9.88
CA ALA A 145 -6.53 2.94 -10.54
C ALA A 145 -6.84 3.21 -12.02
N THR A 146 -6.42 4.39 -12.48
CA THR A 146 -6.69 4.89 -13.82
C THR A 146 -5.60 5.82 -14.29
N THR A 147 -5.36 5.79 -15.60
CA THR A 147 -4.44 6.66 -16.33
C THR A 147 -5.15 7.90 -16.88
N ASN A 148 -6.48 7.95 -16.80
CA ASN A 148 -7.31 9.09 -17.21
C ASN A 148 -7.49 10.04 -16.01
N LYS A 149 -7.04 11.30 -16.18
CA LYS A 149 -7.08 12.33 -15.13
C LYS A 149 -8.52 12.76 -14.76
N ASP A 150 -9.45 12.66 -15.72
CA ASP A 150 -10.82 13.19 -15.60
C ASP A 150 -11.85 12.12 -15.23
N LYS A 151 -11.46 10.83 -15.22
CA LYS A 151 -12.36 9.71 -14.98
C LYS A 151 -11.85 8.78 -13.90
N THR A 152 -12.73 8.32 -13.03
CA THR A 152 -12.46 7.22 -12.09
C THR A 152 -12.76 5.87 -12.73
N ALA A 153 -11.99 4.82 -12.42
CA ALA A 153 -12.25 3.47 -12.93
C ALA A 153 -13.19 2.62 -12.05
N VAL A 154 -13.96 3.26 -11.17
CA VAL A 154 -14.85 2.59 -10.19
C VAL A 154 -16.29 2.37 -10.72
N GLY A 155 -16.56 2.74 -11.97
CA GLY A 155 -17.90 2.69 -12.56
C GLY A 155 -18.86 3.74 -11.98
N THR A 156 -20.13 3.67 -12.37
CA THR A 156 -21.19 4.63 -11.96
C THR A 156 -22.11 4.01 -10.90
N CYS A 157 -22.56 4.83 -9.94
CA CYS A 157 -23.47 4.43 -8.89
C CYS A 157 -24.86 4.09 -9.46
N SER A 158 -25.32 2.86 -9.23
CA SER A 158 -26.67 2.41 -9.55
C SER A 158 -27.60 2.39 -8.33
N THR A 159 -27.06 2.53 -7.11
CA THR A 159 -27.80 2.44 -5.85
C THR A 159 -28.68 3.66 -5.57
N CYS A 160 -28.29 4.84 -6.07
CA CYS A 160 -29.00 6.10 -5.82
C CYS A 160 -29.96 6.49 -6.96
N LYS A 161 -30.54 5.50 -7.66
CA LYS A 161 -31.62 5.79 -8.62
C LYS A 161 -32.79 6.44 -7.87
N SER A 162 -33.30 7.52 -8.46
CA SER A 162 -34.40 8.36 -7.97
C SER A 162 -35.49 7.55 -7.27
N GLY A 163 -35.86 7.98 -6.06
CA GLY A 163 -36.97 7.39 -5.32
C GLY A 163 -38.20 7.30 -6.21
N GLY A 164 -38.66 6.08 -6.46
CA GLY A 164 -39.95 5.84 -7.09
C GLY A 164 -41.02 6.44 -6.19
N SER A 165 -41.82 7.33 -6.76
CA SER A 165 -43.08 7.80 -6.22
C SER A 165 -43.88 6.63 -5.66
N GLY A 166 -44.22 6.69 -4.37
CA GLY A 166 -45.20 5.77 -3.79
C GLY A 166 -46.54 5.98 -4.48
N THR A 167 -47.06 4.91 -5.08
CA THR A 167 -48.47 4.81 -5.43
C THR A 167 -49.23 4.47 -4.15
N THR A 168 -49.91 5.46 -3.57
CA THR A 168 -51.02 5.24 -2.66
C THR A 168 -52.22 4.84 -3.51
N ASP A 169 -52.59 3.56 -3.46
CA ASP A 169 -53.90 3.10 -3.93
C ASP A 169 -54.96 3.47 -2.87
N HIS A 170 -56.02 4.12 -3.35
CA HIS A 170 -57.27 4.40 -2.65
C HIS A 170 -58.26 3.27 -2.87
#